data_AF-A0A2D4PGZ0-F1
#
_entry.id   AF-A0A2D4PGZ0-F1
#
_cell.length_a   1.000
_cell.length_b   1.000
_cell.length_c   1.000
_cell.angle_alpha   90.00
_cell.angle_beta   90.00
_cell.angle_gamma   90.00
#
_symmetry.space_group_name_H-M   'P 1'
#
loop_
_entity.id
_entity.type
_entity.pdbx_description
1 polymer ?
#
loop_
_entity_poly.entity_id
_entity_poly.type
_entity_poly.pdbx_seq_one_letter_code
_entity_poly.pdbx_strand_id
1 'polypeptide(L)'
;YNISDNWYKYDWDQSKAKKFDIKVDAIPILAAKAKQKIASDVEYKKGYEKNKGKLVGAMSVEDDPRILHSLKVGKLQSDRLYKEPYEKAKGVSINYCETPQYQVDNVLKNFSGVRYKEPYVTNVLGRYIGTFEDPYQAHCMKIEAMKSDKNYKADYEDDKAKCYFPQTITPEYEVMKKLDVCKDSAYKKPSNQIKFTSVSDSPVLLQAQINTKQLSDMNYKAKHEAEKSRCSIPPDAPLFLQSRVNAYNISDNWYKYDWDQSKAKKFDIKVDAIPILAAKAKQKIASDVEYKKGYEKNKGKLVGAMSVEDDPRILHSLKVGKLQSDRLYKEP
;
A
#
# COMPACT_ATOMS: atom_id res chain seq x y z
N TYR A 1 37.41 17.38 53.18
CA TYR A 1 38.21 18.38 52.45
C TYR A 1 37.26 19.23 51.61
N ASN A 2 36.87 20.41 52.14
CA ASN A 2 36.03 21.37 51.41
C ASN A 2 36.91 22.15 50.45
N ILE A 3 36.72 21.93 49.15
CA ILE A 3 37.36 22.71 48.09
C ILE A 3 36.69 24.08 48.09
N SER A 4 37.42 25.13 48.49
CA SER A 4 36.89 26.49 48.57
C SER A 4 36.53 27.03 47.18
N ASP A 5 35.42 27.77 47.08
CA ASP A 5 34.95 28.45 45.85
C ASP A 5 36.02 29.31 45.15
N ASN A 6 37.02 29.77 45.89
CA ASN A 6 38.16 30.52 45.35
C ASN A 6 39.01 29.71 44.36
N TRP A 7 39.15 28.40 44.55
CA TRP A 7 39.89 27.55 43.62
C TRP A 7 39.14 27.35 42.30
N TYR A 8 37.83 27.19 42.37
CA TYR A 8 36.98 27.10 41.18
C TYR A 8 37.04 28.39 40.36
N LYS A 9 37.01 29.55 41.03
CA LYS A 9 37.14 30.86 40.37
C LYS A 9 38.51 31.04 39.70
N TYR A 10 39.58 30.64 40.40
CA TYR A 10 40.94 30.70 39.87
C TYR A 10 41.11 29.81 38.63
N ASP A 11 40.62 28.57 38.68
CA ASP A 11 40.72 27.61 37.56
C ASP A 11 39.84 28.05 36.37
N TRP A 12 38.67 28.63 36.66
CA TRP A 12 37.79 29.23 35.65
C TRP A 12 38.45 30.42 34.95
N ASP A 13 39.10 31.33 35.69
CA ASP A 13 39.79 32.47 35.10
C ASP A 13 41.06 32.05 34.32
N GLN A 14 41.77 31.02 34.75
CA GLN A 14 42.86 30.39 33.98
C GLN A 14 42.36 29.75 32.67
N SER A 15 41.16 29.15 32.68
CA SER A 15 40.57 28.55 31.48
C SER A 15 40.12 29.60 30.43
N LYS A 16 39.66 30.78 30.85
CA LYS A 16 39.37 31.91 29.94
C LYS A 16 40.62 32.49 29.29
N ALA A 17 41.77 32.41 29.98
CA ALA A 17 43.04 32.92 29.48
C ALA A 17 43.70 32.02 28.43
N LYS A 18 43.21 30.79 28.22
CA LYS A 18 43.64 29.93 27.12
C LYS A 18 43.09 30.48 25.81
N LYS A 19 43.96 31.13 25.02
CA LYS A 19 43.65 31.58 23.66
C LYS A 19 43.24 30.36 22.82
N PHE A 20 41.97 30.33 22.39
CA PHE A 20 41.50 29.31 21.45
C PHE A 20 41.87 29.74 20.04
N ASP A 21 42.78 29.00 19.39
CA ASP A 21 43.11 29.21 17.98
C ASP A 21 41.92 28.75 17.11
N ILE A 22 41.08 29.70 16.71
CA ILE A 22 39.98 29.43 15.79
C ILE A 22 40.59 29.27 14.40
N LYS A 23 40.61 28.03 13.90
CA LYS A 23 41.13 27.74 12.57
C LYS A 23 40.34 28.48 11.49
N VAL A 24 41.02 28.95 10.45
CA VAL A 24 40.45 29.80 9.37
C VAL A 24 39.34 29.08 8.58
N ASP A 25 39.35 27.76 8.58
CA ASP A 25 38.37 26.84 8.00
C ASP A 25 37.25 26.44 8.98
N ALA A 26 37.20 27.02 10.19
CA ALA A 26 36.09 26.80 11.10
C ALA A 26 34.76 27.18 10.43
N ILE A 27 33.78 26.30 10.56
CA ILE A 27 32.41 26.45 10.01
C ILE A 27 31.84 27.88 10.18
N PRO A 28 31.90 28.53 11.36
CA PRO A 28 31.40 29.90 11.51
C PRO A 28 32.17 30.94 10.68
N ILE A 29 33.48 30.77 10.50
CA ILE A 29 34.32 31.68 9.69
C ILE A 29 34.05 31.46 8.20
N LEU A 30 33.92 30.21 7.74
CA LEU A 30 33.55 29.90 6.36
C LEU A 30 32.15 30.46 6.02
N ALA A 31 31.18 30.28 6.92
CA ALA A 31 29.85 30.84 6.76
C ALA A 31 29.86 32.38 6.73
N ALA A 32 30.65 33.03 7.60
CA ALA A 32 30.81 34.48 7.60
C ALA A 32 31.43 34.99 6.28
N LYS A 33 32.49 34.33 5.78
CA LYS A 33 33.11 34.66 4.48
C LYS A 33 32.16 34.45 3.30
N ALA A 34 31.37 33.38 3.30
CA ALA A 34 30.38 33.14 2.25
C ALA A 34 29.29 34.22 2.25
N LYS A 35 28.79 34.60 3.43
CA LYS A 35 27.83 35.70 3.58
C LYS A 35 28.43 37.04 3.14
N GLN A 36 29.70 37.30 3.46
CA GLN A 36 30.41 38.50 3.01
C GLN A 36 30.53 38.57 1.48
N LYS A 37 30.80 37.44 0.81
CA LYS A 37 30.82 37.37 -0.67
C LYS A 37 29.43 37.60 -1.28
N ILE A 38 28.40 36.97 -0.71
CA ILE A 38 27.01 37.12 -1.18
C ILE A 38 26.52 38.56 -1.02
N ALA A 39 26.87 39.22 0.08
CA ALA A 39 26.51 40.61 0.36
C ALA A 39 27.39 41.64 -0.37
N SER A 40 28.40 41.21 -1.14
CA SER A 40 29.31 42.14 -1.80
C SER A 40 28.75 42.64 -3.13
N ASP A 41 28.66 43.96 -3.27
CA ASP A 41 28.19 44.62 -4.50
C ASP A 41 29.07 44.29 -5.73
N VAL A 42 30.36 44.03 -5.51
CA VAL A 42 31.32 43.70 -6.57
C VAL A 42 31.01 42.33 -7.17
N GLU A 43 30.81 41.30 -6.34
CA GLU A 43 30.44 39.95 -6.83
C GLU A 43 29.03 39.95 -7.43
N TYR A 44 28.11 40.76 -6.88
CA TYR A 44 26.79 40.96 -7.47
C TYR A 44 26.87 41.55 -8.88
N LYS A 45 27.61 42.64 -9.08
CA LYS A 45 27.80 43.26 -10.42
C LYS A 45 28.50 42.31 -11.38
N LYS A 46 29.50 41.55 -10.93
CA LYS A 46 30.19 40.54 -11.73
C LYS A 46 29.25 39.41 -12.15
N GLY A 47 28.39 38.94 -11.24
CA GLY A 47 27.35 37.95 -11.53
C GLY A 47 26.27 38.48 -12.48
N TYR A 48 25.87 39.75 -12.31
CA TYR A 48 24.93 40.45 -13.19
C TYR A 48 25.49 40.56 -14.60
N GLU A 49 26.70 41.08 -14.82
CA GLU A 49 27.32 41.17 -16.15
C GLU A 49 27.50 39.79 -16.80
N LYS A 50 27.84 38.75 -16.01
CA LYS A 50 27.95 37.36 -16.52
C LYS A 50 26.61 36.75 -16.95
N ASN A 51 25.49 37.23 -16.39
CA ASN A 51 24.15 36.70 -16.65
C ASN A 51 23.31 37.61 -17.54
N LYS A 52 23.74 38.86 -17.73
CA LYS A 52 23.13 39.83 -18.63
C LYS A 52 23.19 39.28 -20.06
N GLY A 53 22.01 39.07 -20.64
CA GLY A 53 21.87 38.51 -21.99
C GLY A 53 21.81 36.98 -22.09
N LYS A 54 21.89 36.24 -20.98
CA LYS A 54 21.55 34.81 -20.99
C LYS A 54 20.03 34.66 -21.00
N LEU A 55 19.49 34.09 -22.07
CA LEU A 55 18.08 33.70 -22.16
C LEU A 55 17.74 32.76 -21.00
N VAL A 56 16.82 33.19 -20.13
CA VAL A 56 16.19 32.31 -19.14
C VAL A 56 15.05 31.59 -19.86
N GLY A 57 15.39 30.50 -20.54
CA GLY A 57 14.49 29.70 -21.37
C GLY A 57 15.21 28.48 -21.96
N ALA A 58 14.49 27.65 -22.72
CA ALA A 58 15.08 26.50 -23.40
C ALA A 58 16.07 26.93 -24.50
N MET A 59 17.23 26.29 -24.53
CA MET A 59 18.32 26.61 -25.45
C MET A 59 18.03 26.05 -26.86
N SER A 60 17.40 24.87 -26.90
CA SER A 60 16.88 24.25 -28.11
C SER A 60 15.36 24.08 -28.02
N VAL A 61 14.74 23.94 -29.20
CA VAL A 61 13.33 23.56 -29.32
C VAL A 61 13.07 22.16 -28.73
N GLU A 62 14.12 21.33 -28.62
CA GLU A 62 14.06 20.01 -27.97
C GLU A 62 14.08 20.07 -26.44
N ASP A 63 14.59 21.16 -25.84
CA ASP A 63 14.80 21.24 -24.39
C ASP A 63 13.53 21.61 -23.60
N ASP A 64 12.55 22.30 -24.21
CA ASP A 64 11.27 22.60 -23.55
C ASP A 64 10.18 21.60 -23.97
N PRO A 65 9.65 20.78 -23.04
CA PRO A 65 8.57 19.84 -23.36
C PRO A 65 7.31 20.51 -23.93
N ARG A 66 7.03 21.79 -23.62
CA ARG A 66 5.91 22.53 -24.19
C ARG A 66 6.14 22.90 -25.65
N ILE A 67 7.35 23.35 -25.98
CA ILE A 67 7.73 23.72 -27.35
C ILE A 67 7.84 22.46 -28.22
N LEU A 68 8.41 21.37 -27.68
CA LEU A 68 8.46 20.07 -28.36
C LEU A 68 7.04 19.55 -28.66
N HIS A 69 6.14 19.65 -27.67
CA HIS A 69 4.74 19.27 -27.84
C HIS A 69 4.04 20.11 -28.92
N SER A 70 4.18 21.44 -28.90
CA SER A 70 3.54 22.31 -29.90
C SER A 70 4.04 22.02 -31.33
N LEU A 71 5.33 21.73 -31.49
CA LEU A 71 5.92 21.34 -32.77
C LEU A 71 5.38 19.98 -33.25
N LYS A 72 5.20 19.02 -32.35
CA LYS A 72 4.62 17.71 -32.67
C LYS A 72 3.15 17.83 -33.08
N VAL A 73 2.37 18.66 -32.40
CA VAL A 73 0.98 18.95 -32.76
C VAL A 73 0.90 19.63 -34.13
N GLY A 74 1.76 20.61 -34.41
CA GLY A 74 1.81 21.26 -35.73
C GLY A 74 2.14 20.27 -36.87
N LYS A 75 3.04 19.32 -36.62
CA LYS A 75 3.34 18.24 -37.58
C LYS A 75 2.13 17.32 -37.83
N LEU A 76 1.36 17.01 -36.79
CA LEU A 76 0.16 16.16 -36.89
C LEU A 76 -1.00 16.87 -37.61
N GLN A 77 -1.14 18.19 -37.42
CA GLN A 77 -2.19 18.99 -38.07
C GLN A 77 -1.94 19.27 -39.56
N SER A 78 -0.71 19.07 -40.05
CA SER A 78 -0.35 19.36 -41.43
C SER A 78 -0.85 18.26 -42.38
N ASP A 79 -1.92 18.54 -43.13
CA ASP A 79 -2.47 17.65 -44.16
C ASP A 79 -1.44 17.09 -45.14
N ARG A 80 -0.44 17.90 -45.53
CA ARG A 80 0.66 17.47 -46.41
C ARG A 80 1.47 16.33 -45.80
N LEU A 81 1.84 16.45 -44.52
CA LEU A 81 2.62 15.46 -43.79
C LEU A 81 1.79 14.21 -43.48
N TYR A 82 0.49 14.39 -43.25
CA TYR A 82 -0.45 13.29 -43.09
C TYR A 82 -0.56 12.43 -44.36
N LYS A 83 -0.60 13.05 -45.54
CA LYS A 83 -0.73 12.37 -46.83
C LYS A 83 0.58 11.81 -47.38
N GLU A 84 1.72 12.41 -47.02
CA GLU A 84 3.06 12.00 -47.49
C GLU A 84 3.36 10.48 -47.36
N PRO A 85 3.13 9.81 -46.20
CA PRO A 85 3.36 8.38 -46.08
C PRO A 85 2.38 7.53 -46.91
N TYR A 86 1.13 7.97 -47.05
CA TYR A 86 0.15 7.30 -47.90
C TYR A 86 0.57 7.37 -49.37
N GLU A 87 0.95 8.54 -49.88
CA GLU A 87 1.41 8.69 -51.27
C GLU A 87 2.69 7.88 -51.55
N LYS A 88 3.59 7.76 -50.56
CA LYS A 88 4.79 6.90 -50.65
C LYS A 88 4.47 5.41 -50.66
N ALA A 89 3.43 4.98 -49.95
CA ALA A 89 3.02 3.58 -49.85
C ALA A 89 2.01 3.16 -50.93
N LYS A 90 1.32 4.13 -51.56
CA LYS A 90 0.29 3.91 -52.56
C LYS A 90 0.91 3.26 -53.80
N GLY A 91 0.56 2.01 -54.04
CA GLY A 91 1.05 1.22 -55.18
C GLY A 91 2.10 0.18 -54.83
N VAL A 92 2.54 0.09 -53.56
CA VAL A 92 3.37 -1.02 -53.08
C VAL A 92 2.45 -2.16 -52.66
N SER A 93 2.49 -3.29 -53.38
CA SER A 93 1.80 -4.51 -52.95
C SER A 93 2.59 -5.17 -51.81
N ILE A 94 2.00 -5.15 -50.62
CA ILE A 94 2.59 -5.77 -49.43
C ILE A 94 2.00 -7.19 -49.30
N ASN A 95 2.82 -8.17 -48.95
CA ASN A 95 2.34 -9.53 -48.65
C ASN A 95 1.36 -9.48 -47.46
N TYR A 96 0.31 -10.31 -47.46
CA TYR A 96 -0.67 -10.37 -46.37
C TYR A 96 -0.02 -10.49 -44.97
N CYS A 97 1.01 -11.32 -44.83
CA CYS A 97 1.74 -11.52 -43.57
C CYS A 97 2.59 -10.32 -43.14
N GLU A 98 2.91 -9.42 -44.09
CA GLU A 98 3.68 -8.21 -43.85
C GLU A 98 2.79 -6.97 -43.69
N THR A 99 1.47 -7.14 -43.77
CA THR A 99 0.55 -6.03 -43.52
C THR A 99 0.70 -5.57 -42.07
N PRO A 100 0.74 -4.25 -41.82
CA PRO A 100 0.81 -3.71 -40.46
C PRO A 100 -0.31 -4.25 -39.57
N GLN A 101 -1.49 -4.48 -40.15
CA GLN A 101 -2.62 -5.09 -39.46
C GLN A 101 -2.31 -6.53 -39.00
N TYR A 102 -1.80 -7.39 -39.88
CA TYR A 102 -1.44 -8.76 -39.51
C TYR A 102 -0.33 -8.81 -38.44
N GLN A 103 0.67 -7.93 -38.54
CA GLN A 103 1.72 -7.81 -37.53
C GLN A 103 1.16 -7.41 -36.16
N VAL A 104 0.28 -6.39 -36.13
CA VAL A 104 -0.39 -5.94 -34.90
C VAL A 104 -1.28 -7.04 -34.32
N ASP A 105 -2.09 -7.70 -35.16
CA ASP A 105 -2.97 -8.78 -34.73
C ASP A 105 -2.17 -9.98 -34.17
N ASN A 106 -1.02 -10.30 -34.75
CA ASN A 106 -0.15 -11.35 -34.26
C ASN A 106 0.46 -11.02 -32.89
N VAL A 107 0.84 -9.76 -32.67
CA VAL A 107 1.30 -9.28 -31.35
C VAL A 107 0.15 -9.29 -30.35
N LEU A 108 -1.03 -8.79 -30.72
CA LEU A 108 -2.22 -8.76 -29.86
C LEU A 108 -2.70 -10.16 -29.45
N LYS A 109 -2.51 -11.18 -30.31
CA LYS A 109 -2.79 -12.58 -29.95
C LYS A 109 -2.03 -13.01 -28.70
N ASN A 110 -0.78 -12.55 -28.50
CA ASN A 110 0.02 -12.88 -27.32
C ASN A 110 -0.54 -12.26 -26.02
N PHE A 111 -1.26 -11.14 -26.14
CA PHE A 111 -1.90 -10.43 -25.02
C PHE A 111 -3.39 -10.78 -24.88
N SER A 112 -3.92 -11.66 -25.72
CA SER A 112 -5.32 -12.06 -25.67
C SER A 112 -5.64 -12.85 -24.40
N GLY A 113 -6.87 -12.69 -23.90
CA GLY A 113 -7.34 -13.44 -22.73
C GLY A 113 -7.32 -14.96 -22.92
N VAL A 114 -7.22 -15.45 -24.16
CA VAL A 114 -7.08 -16.87 -24.49
C VAL A 114 -5.67 -17.36 -24.13
N ARG A 115 -4.62 -16.66 -24.59
CA ARG A 115 -3.22 -16.97 -24.24
C ARG A 115 -2.94 -16.83 -22.75
N TYR A 116 -3.55 -15.85 -22.08
CA TYR A 116 -3.44 -15.69 -20.63
C TYR A 116 -3.98 -16.91 -19.86
N LYS A 117 -5.05 -17.54 -20.37
CA LYS A 117 -5.68 -18.70 -19.74
C LYS A 117 -5.03 -20.04 -20.12
N GLU A 118 -4.34 -20.12 -21.26
CA GLU A 118 -3.64 -21.33 -21.71
C GLU A 118 -2.78 -21.99 -20.62
N PRO A 119 -1.83 -21.31 -19.95
CA PRO A 119 -0.97 -21.95 -18.95
C PRO A 119 -1.73 -22.43 -17.70
N TYR A 120 -2.82 -21.76 -17.33
CA TYR A 120 -3.71 -22.23 -16.27
C TYR A 120 -4.46 -23.49 -16.72
N VAL A 121 -5.01 -23.49 -17.94
CA VAL A 121 -5.76 -24.64 -18.47
C VAL A 121 -4.86 -25.87 -18.66
N THR A 122 -3.63 -25.70 -19.15
CA THR A 122 -2.72 -26.83 -19.41
C THR A 122 -2.07 -27.39 -18.14
N ASN A 123 -1.68 -26.52 -17.21
CA ASN A 123 -0.86 -26.90 -16.06
C ASN A 123 -1.64 -26.99 -14.74
N VAL A 124 -2.80 -26.33 -14.62
CA VAL A 124 -3.52 -26.18 -13.35
C VAL A 124 -4.93 -26.78 -13.40
N LEU A 125 -5.70 -26.49 -14.47
CA LEU A 125 -7.07 -26.97 -14.60
C LEU A 125 -7.07 -28.50 -14.74
N GLY A 126 -7.73 -29.18 -13.80
CA GLY A 126 -7.78 -30.65 -13.74
C GLY A 126 -6.54 -31.32 -13.13
N ARG A 127 -5.49 -30.56 -12.79
CA ARG A 127 -4.30 -31.02 -12.07
C ARG A 127 -4.28 -30.45 -10.64
N TYR A 128 -5.36 -30.63 -9.89
CA TYR A 128 -5.38 -30.17 -8.50
C TYR A 128 -4.47 -31.04 -7.62
N ILE A 129 -3.46 -30.38 -7.06
CA ILE A 129 -2.57 -30.85 -5.98
C ILE A 129 -3.29 -30.55 -4.67
N GLY A 130 -4.17 -31.45 -4.26
CA GLY A 130 -4.56 -31.58 -2.86
C GLY A 130 -3.92 -32.86 -2.37
N THR A 131 -2.92 -32.77 -1.50
CA THR A 131 -2.57 -33.94 -0.69
C THR A 131 -3.80 -34.34 0.12
N PHE A 132 -3.93 -35.62 0.48
CA PHE A 132 -4.99 -36.13 1.36
C PHE A 132 -5.11 -35.34 2.69
N GLU A 133 -4.12 -34.50 3.01
CA GLU A 133 -4.02 -33.71 4.23
C GLU A 133 -4.66 -32.31 4.18
N ASP A 134 -5.14 -31.82 3.04
CA ASP A 134 -5.85 -30.52 2.99
C ASP A 134 -7.18 -30.62 3.76
N PRO A 135 -7.38 -29.86 4.87
CA PRO A 135 -8.61 -29.90 5.67
C PRO A 135 -9.88 -29.65 4.87
N TYR A 136 -9.81 -28.83 3.81
CA TYR A 136 -10.95 -28.54 2.95
C TYR A 136 -11.33 -29.74 2.08
N GLN A 137 -10.34 -30.43 1.50
CA GLN A 137 -10.59 -31.63 0.70
C GLN A 137 -11.08 -32.79 1.57
N ALA A 138 -10.50 -32.97 2.76
CA ALA A 138 -10.99 -33.96 3.73
C ALA A 138 -12.44 -33.67 4.15
N HIS A 139 -12.80 -32.40 4.30
CA HIS A 139 -14.19 -31.99 4.54
C HIS A 139 -15.08 -32.29 3.34
N CYS A 140 -14.68 -31.95 2.11
CA CYS A 140 -15.44 -32.25 0.89
C CYS A 140 -15.67 -33.76 0.71
N MET A 141 -14.65 -34.59 0.91
CA MET A 141 -14.77 -36.05 0.84
C MET A 141 -15.73 -36.59 1.92
N LYS A 142 -15.68 -36.06 3.15
CA LYS A 142 -16.65 -36.43 4.20
C LYS A 142 -18.07 -36.05 3.81
N ILE A 143 -18.27 -34.85 3.27
CA ILE A 143 -19.57 -34.38 2.81
C ILE A 143 -20.07 -35.23 1.64
N GLU A 144 -19.21 -35.61 0.69
CA GLU A 144 -19.55 -36.50 -0.42
C GLU A 144 -19.90 -37.91 0.07
N ALA A 145 -19.13 -38.45 1.01
CA ALA A 145 -19.43 -39.74 1.63
C ALA A 145 -20.79 -39.71 2.36
N MET A 146 -21.11 -38.62 3.05
CA MET A 146 -22.42 -38.40 3.69
C MET A 146 -23.56 -38.22 2.68
N LYS A 147 -23.29 -37.56 1.54
CA LYS A 147 -24.26 -37.37 0.45
C LYS A 147 -24.47 -38.62 -0.39
N SER A 148 -23.56 -39.60 -0.33
CA SER A 148 -23.67 -40.79 -1.15
C SER A 148 -24.85 -41.66 -0.72
N ASP A 149 -25.76 -41.91 -1.67
CA ASP A 149 -26.94 -42.77 -1.47
C ASP A 149 -26.58 -44.16 -0.96
N LYS A 150 -25.41 -44.67 -1.36
CA LYS A 150 -24.92 -45.98 -0.92
C LYS A 150 -24.66 -46.02 0.57
N ASN A 151 -23.99 -45.01 1.12
CA ASN A 151 -23.73 -44.94 2.57
C ASN A 151 -25.02 -44.63 3.33
N TYR A 152 -25.87 -43.76 2.79
CA TYR A 152 -27.18 -43.45 3.39
C TYR A 152 -28.08 -44.69 3.52
N LYS A 153 -28.02 -45.62 2.56
CA LYS A 153 -28.80 -46.87 2.56
C LYS A 153 -28.07 -48.05 3.20
N ALA A 154 -26.78 -47.93 3.55
CA ALA A 154 -25.98 -49.05 4.02
C ALA A 154 -26.57 -49.67 5.30
N ASP A 155 -26.90 -48.83 6.29
CA ASP A 155 -27.48 -49.28 7.56
C ASP A 155 -28.86 -49.91 7.34
N TYR A 156 -29.68 -49.35 6.43
CA TYR A 156 -30.98 -49.90 6.07
C TYR A 156 -30.89 -51.27 5.39
N GLU A 157 -29.95 -51.45 4.45
CA GLU A 157 -29.74 -52.75 3.80
C GLU A 157 -29.17 -53.79 4.78
N ASP A 158 -28.32 -53.37 5.73
CA ASP A 158 -27.81 -54.22 6.81
C ASP A 158 -28.94 -54.64 7.77
N ASP A 159 -29.80 -53.70 8.18
CA ASP A 159 -30.94 -53.98 9.04
C ASP A 159 -32.03 -54.79 8.33
N LYS A 160 -32.22 -54.60 7.03
CA LYS A 160 -33.07 -55.47 6.19
C LYS A 160 -32.54 -56.89 6.11
N ALA A 161 -31.21 -57.08 6.15
CA ALA A 161 -30.59 -58.39 6.22
C ALA A 161 -30.71 -59.02 7.63
N LYS A 162 -30.80 -58.20 8.69
CA LYS A 162 -31.06 -58.66 10.06
C LYS A 162 -32.55 -58.96 10.26
N CYS A 163 -32.91 -60.24 10.20
CA CYS A 163 -34.25 -60.66 10.58
C CYS A 163 -34.45 -60.49 12.09
N TYR A 164 -35.25 -59.50 12.50
CA TYR A 164 -35.51 -59.18 13.91
C TYR A 164 -36.53 -60.15 14.50
N PHE A 165 -36.06 -61.09 15.33
CA PHE A 165 -36.94 -61.93 16.14
C PHE A 165 -37.03 -61.32 17.54
N PRO A 166 -38.22 -60.89 18.02
CA PRO A 166 -38.35 -60.22 19.32
C PRO A 166 -37.88 -61.08 20.51
N GLN A 167 -37.84 -62.40 20.33
CA GLN A 167 -37.31 -63.33 21.33
C GLN A 167 -35.79 -63.24 21.53
N THR A 168 -35.01 -62.68 20.60
CA THR A 168 -33.53 -62.70 20.68
C THR A 168 -32.91 -61.50 21.41
N ILE A 169 -33.74 -60.58 21.91
CA ILE A 169 -33.31 -59.28 22.50
C ILE A 169 -33.68 -59.18 23.98
N THR A 170 -34.37 -60.20 24.49
CA THR A 170 -34.66 -60.28 25.90
C THR A 170 -33.37 -60.58 26.67
N PRO A 171 -33.14 -59.98 27.84
CA PRO A 171 -31.97 -60.27 28.67
C PRO A 171 -31.92 -61.76 29.03
N GLU A 172 -33.06 -62.44 29.14
CA GLU A 172 -33.15 -63.88 29.34
C GLU A 172 -32.55 -64.66 28.17
N TYR A 173 -32.78 -64.23 26.91
CA TYR A 173 -32.20 -64.87 25.74
C TYR A 173 -30.67 -64.69 25.69
N GLU A 174 -30.15 -63.50 26.01
CA GLU A 174 -28.71 -63.27 26.08
C GLU A 174 -28.05 -64.15 27.14
N VAL A 175 -28.67 -64.26 28.32
CA VAL A 175 -28.22 -65.13 29.41
C VAL A 175 -28.29 -66.59 28.97
N MET A 176 -29.40 -67.03 28.38
CA MET A 176 -29.55 -68.39 27.86
C MET A 176 -28.55 -68.71 26.76
N LYS A 177 -28.22 -67.77 25.87
CA LYS A 177 -27.21 -67.93 24.81
C LYS A 177 -25.79 -68.05 25.37
N LYS A 178 -25.44 -67.22 26.36
CA LYS A 178 -24.17 -67.35 27.09
C LYS A 178 -24.10 -68.67 27.87
N LEU A 179 -25.20 -69.07 28.50
CA LEU A 179 -25.33 -70.35 29.21
C LEU A 179 -25.25 -71.55 28.26
N ASP A 180 -25.78 -71.43 27.04
CA ASP A 180 -25.76 -72.48 26.00
C ASP A 180 -24.32 -72.82 25.59
N VAL A 181 -23.44 -71.83 25.53
CA VAL A 181 -21.99 -72.03 25.34
C VAL A 181 -21.39 -72.84 26.49
N CYS A 182 -21.92 -72.68 27.70
CA CYS A 182 -21.47 -73.38 28.90
C CYS A 182 -22.15 -74.75 29.13
N LYS A 183 -23.12 -75.17 28.29
CA LYS A 183 -23.80 -76.44 28.47
C LYS A 183 -22.88 -77.62 28.17
N ASP A 184 -23.06 -78.69 28.93
CA ASP A 184 -22.34 -79.96 28.74
C ASP A 184 -22.43 -80.51 27.31
N SER A 185 -23.56 -80.30 26.61
CA SER A 185 -23.75 -80.71 25.21
C SER A 185 -22.86 -79.93 24.22
N ALA A 186 -22.50 -78.69 24.54
CA ALA A 186 -21.59 -77.88 23.73
C ALA A 186 -20.14 -78.37 23.86
N TYR A 187 -19.75 -78.87 25.03
CA TYR A 187 -18.42 -79.42 25.30
C TYR A 187 -18.26 -80.90 24.95
N LYS A 188 -19.32 -81.71 25.09
CA LYS A 188 -19.33 -83.16 24.81
C LYS A 188 -19.78 -83.45 23.38
N LYS A 189 -19.18 -82.78 22.39
CA LYS A 189 -19.43 -83.06 20.97
C LYS A 189 -18.62 -84.29 20.53
N PRO A 190 -19.18 -85.19 19.70
CA PRO A 190 -18.42 -86.32 19.18
C PRO A 190 -17.25 -85.82 18.32
N SER A 191 -16.09 -86.48 18.45
CA SER A 191 -14.83 -86.16 17.74
C SER A 191 -15.03 -85.87 16.24
N ASN A 192 -15.93 -86.59 15.57
CA ASN A 192 -16.20 -86.44 14.14
C ASN A 192 -16.81 -85.08 13.73
N GLN A 193 -17.35 -84.29 14.67
CA GLN A 193 -17.99 -82.99 14.41
C GLN A 193 -17.12 -81.78 14.80
N ILE A 194 -16.02 -81.99 15.54
CA ILE A 194 -15.14 -80.92 16.00
C ILE A 194 -14.08 -80.69 14.91
N LYS A 195 -14.19 -79.57 14.18
CA LYS A 195 -13.13 -79.15 13.26
C LYS A 195 -11.98 -78.53 14.06
N PHE A 196 -10.75 -78.85 13.67
CA PHE A 196 -9.57 -78.22 14.25
C PHE A 196 -9.62 -76.71 14.02
N THR A 197 -9.48 -75.94 15.10
CA THR A 197 -9.29 -74.48 15.06
C THR A 197 -7.93 -74.20 15.70
N SER A 198 -7.09 -73.44 15.04
CA SER A 198 -5.80 -73.05 15.61
C SER A 198 -6.05 -72.10 16.78
N VAL A 199 -5.36 -72.35 17.90
CA VAL A 199 -5.40 -71.46 19.06
C VAL A 199 -4.64 -70.19 18.70
N SER A 200 -5.34 -69.12 18.37
CA SER A 200 -4.77 -67.83 17.96
C SER A 200 -3.89 -67.20 19.04
N ASP A 201 -4.20 -67.49 20.31
CA ASP A 201 -3.62 -66.82 21.48
C ASP A 201 -2.53 -67.68 22.14
N SER A 202 -1.96 -68.63 21.38
CA SER A 202 -0.78 -69.36 21.85
C SER A 202 0.34 -68.36 22.17
N PRO A 203 1.07 -68.52 23.29
CA PRO A 203 2.17 -67.61 23.66
C PRO A 203 3.17 -67.37 22.54
N VAL A 204 3.43 -68.39 21.71
CA VAL A 204 4.32 -68.31 20.55
C VAL A 204 3.76 -67.38 19.46
N LEU A 205 2.46 -67.47 19.17
CA LEU A 205 1.81 -66.62 18.18
C LEU A 205 1.69 -65.17 18.67
N LEU A 206 1.39 -64.97 19.95
CA LEU A 206 1.40 -63.64 20.56
C LEU A 206 2.79 -63.01 20.51
N GLN A 207 3.83 -63.77 20.85
CA GLN A 207 5.21 -63.29 20.76
C GLN A 207 5.59 -62.96 19.31
N ALA A 208 5.20 -63.81 18.35
CA ALA A 208 5.43 -63.55 16.93
C ALA A 208 4.73 -62.25 16.48
N GLN A 209 3.47 -62.03 16.86
CA GLN A 209 2.74 -60.79 16.55
C GLN A 209 3.43 -59.54 17.15
N ILE A 210 3.89 -59.62 18.39
CA ILE A 210 4.63 -58.53 19.04
C ILE A 210 5.93 -58.26 18.29
N ASN A 211 6.69 -59.30 17.96
CA ASN A 211 7.94 -59.18 17.22
C ASN A 211 7.71 -58.58 15.82
N THR A 212 6.66 -59.02 15.10
CA THR A 212 6.29 -58.44 13.81
C THR A 212 5.94 -56.95 13.92
N LYS A 213 5.24 -56.54 14.99
CA LYS A 213 4.94 -55.12 15.23
C LYS A 213 6.19 -54.30 15.52
N GLN A 214 7.13 -54.86 16.28
CA GLN A 214 8.40 -54.22 16.65
C GLN A 214 9.39 -54.13 15.47
N LEU A 215 9.45 -55.15 14.62
CA LEU A 215 10.32 -55.21 13.43
C LEU A 215 9.76 -54.42 12.24
N SER A 216 8.51 -53.94 12.32
CA SER A 216 7.89 -53.20 11.23
C SER A 216 8.46 -51.80 11.11
N ASP A 217 9.18 -51.54 10.01
CA ASP A 217 9.69 -50.21 9.66
C ASP A 217 8.59 -49.14 9.61
N MET A 218 7.38 -49.51 9.18
CA MET A 218 6.21 -48.61 9.14
C MET A 218 5.84 -48.16 10.55
N ASN A 219 5.74 -49.08 11.51
CA ASN A 219 5.43 -48.75 12.90
C ASN A 219 6.55 -47.95 13.56
N TYR A 220 7.81 -48.28 13.25
CA TYR A 220 8.98 -47.54 13.73
C TYR A 220 8.95 -46.07 13.27
N LYS A 221 8.58 -45.82 12.00
CA LYS A 221 8.53 -44.48 11.43
C LYS A 221 7.23 -43.71 11.74
N ALA A 222 6.14 -44.40 12.05
CA ALA A 222 4.82 -43.79 12.23
C ALA A 222 4.79 -42.60 13.20
N LYS A 223 5.47 -42.71 14.36
CA LYS A 223 5.56 -41.60 15.33
C LYS A 223 6.35 -40.42 14.77
N HIS A 224 7.52 -40.70 14.16
CA HIS A 224 8.36 -39.66 13.56
C HIS A 224 7.65 -38.98 12.38
N GLU A 225 6.95 -39.71 11.53
CA GLU A 225 6.17 -39.13 10.43
C GLU A 225 5.02 -38.25 10.95
N ALA A 226 4.31 -38.70 11.99
CA ALA A 226 3.26 -37.91 12.65
C ALA A 226 3.79 -36.63 13.33
N GLU A 227 5.01 -36.68 13.86
CA GLU A 227 5.64 -35.54 14.56
C GLU A 227 6.40 -34.61 13.61
N LYS A 228 6.93 -35.10 12.48
CA LYS A 228 7.73 -34.31 11.52
C LYS A 228 6.94 -33.14 10.92
N SER A 229 5.62 -33.27 10.78
CA SER A 229 4.74 -32.18 10.31
C SER A 229 4.41 -31.16 11.42
N ARG A 230 4.62 -31.51 12.69
CA ARG A 230 4.31 -30.68 13.85
C ARG A 230 5.46 -29.72 14.15
N CYS A 231 5.70 -28.78 13.24
CA CYS A 231 6.63 -27.68 13.48
C CYS A 231 5.99 -26.65 14.42
N SER A 232 6.28 -26.76 15.72
CA SER A 232 5.86 -25.77 16.72
C SER A 232 6.82 -24.57 16.70
N ILE A 233 6.60 -23.64 15.78
CA ILE A 233 7.31 -22.36 15.77
C ILE A 233 6.65 -21.46 16.83
N PRO A 234 7.41 -20.83 17.72
CA PRO A 234 6.82 -20.04 18.79
C PRO A 234 6.17 -18.76 18.21
N PRO A 235 5.08 -18.26 18.83
CA PRO A 235 4.27 -17.18 18.26
C PRO A 235 4.98 -15.82 18.20
N ASP A 236 6.08 -15.69 18.93
CA ASP A 236 7.00 -14.56 18.96
C ASP A 236 8.15 -14.67 17.94
N ALA A 237 8.16 -15.70 17.09
CA ALA A 237 9.17 -15.83 16.05
C ALA A 237 9.17 -14.58 15.14
N PRO A 238 10.35 -14.01 14.81
CA PRO A 238 10.46 -12.73 14.10
C PRO A 238 9.67 -12.67 12.79
N LEU A 239 9.61 -13.78 12.05
CA LEU A 239 8.87 -13.90 10.79
C LEU A 239 7.35 -13.73 10.99
N PHE A 240 6.78 -14.27 12.07
CA PHE A 240 5.37 -14.08 12.38
C PHE A 240 5.06 -12.67 12.87
N LEU A 241 5.95 -12.07 13.64
CA LEU A 241 5.80 -10.67 14.04
C LEU A 241 5.85 -9.76 12.81
N GLN A 242 6.81 -9.97 11.91
CA GLN A 242 6.93 -9.23 10.67
C GLN A 242 5.69 -9.41 9.77
N SER A 243 5.18 -10.64 9.64
CA SER A 243 3.99 -10.89 8.82
C SER A 243 2.75 -10.19 9.37
N ARG A 244 2.58 -10.16 10.69
CA ARG A 244 1.49 -9.42 11.36
C ARG A 244 1.59 -7.91 11.14
N VAL A 245 2.79 -7.34 11.28
CA VAL A 245 3.03 -5.92 11.03
C VAL A 245 2.79 -5.58 9.55
N ASN A 246 3.25 -6.41 8.63
CA ASN A 246 3.00 -6.23 7.20
C ASN A 246 1.52 -6.32 6.86
N ALA A 247 0.80 -7.28 7.45
CA ALA A 247 -0.64 -7.42 7.26
C ALA A 247 -1.41 -6.19 7.77
N TYR A 248 -1.00 -5.62 8.91
CA TYR A 248 -1.55 -4.35 9.40
C TYR A 248 -1.26 -3.21 8.42
N ASN A 249 -0.02 -3.05 8.00
CA ASN A 249 0.43 -1.94 7.13
C ASN A 249 -0.21 -1.98 5.74
N ILE A 250 -0.50 -3.16 5.19
CA ILE A 250 -1.12 -3.36 3.87
C ILE A 250 -2.65 -3.36 3.97
N SER A 251 -3.22 -3.48 5.18
CA SER A 251 -4.67 -3.59 5.35
C SER A 251 -5.38 -2.28 5.03
N ASP A 252 -6.24 -2.36 4.03
CA ASP A 252 -7.12 -1.27 3.61
C ASP A 252 -8.09 -0.83 4.72
N ASN A 253 -8.51 -1.77 5.58
CA ASN A 253 -9.42 -1.49 6.70
C ASN A 253 -8.72 -0.67 7.79
N TRP A 254 -7.52 -1.06 8.18
CA TRP A 254 -6.74 -0.32 9.19
C TRP A 254 -6.30 1.04 8.65
N TYR A 255 -5.92 1.11 7.38
CA TYR A 255 -5.65 2.38 6.70
C TYR A 255 -6.85 3.34 6.76
N LYS A 256 -8.04 2.87 6.40
CA LYS A 256 -9.28 3.69 6.45
C LYS A 256 -9.63 4.10 7.87
N TYR A 257 -9.49 3.19 8.83
CA TYR A 257 -9.72 3.48 10.25
C TYR A 257 -8.79 4.60 10.76
N ASP A 258 -7.47 4.47 10.54
CA ASP A 258 -6.49 5.49 10.95
C ASP A 258 -6.73 6.82 10.20
N TRP A 259 -7.11 6.75 8.93
CA TRP A 259 -7.52 7.92 8.15
C TRP A 259 -8.76 8.62 8.74
N ASP A 260 -9.78 7.86 9.12
CA ASP A 260 -10.99 8.40 9.77
C ASP A 260 -10.68 9.01 11.14
N GLN A 261 -9.82 8.36 11.93
CA GLN A 261 -9.32 8.91 13.20
C GLN A 261 -8.53 10.20 12.99
N SER A 262 -7.73 10.29 11.92
CA SER A 262 -6.99 11.52 11.58
C SER A 262 -7.91 12.66 11.15
N LYS A 263 -9.02 12.37 10.46
CA LYS A 263 -10.06 13.35 10.15
C LYS A 263 -10.79 13.82 11.41
N ALA A 264 -10.96 12.94 12.40
CA ALA A 264 -11.58 13.24 13.68
C ALA A 264 -10.66 14.01 14.65
N LYS A 265 -9.33 13.96 14.46
CA LYS A 265 -8.40 14.86 15.15
C LYS A 265 -8.71 16.29 14.72
N LYS A 266 -9.41 17.01 15.60
CA LYS A 266 -9.75 18.42 15.43
C LYS A 266 -8.49 19.18 15.04
N PHE A 267 -8.47 19.73 13.83
CA PHE A 267 -7.48 20.73 13.48
C PHE A 267 -7.72 21.93 14.38
N ASP A 268 -6.75 22.25 15.24
CA ASP A 268 -6.75 23.51 16.00
C ASP A 268 -6.46 24.65 15.02
N ILE A 269 -7.49 25.08 14.29
CA ILE A 269 -7.40 26.27 13.44
C ILE A 269 -7.31 27.46 14.38
N LYS A 270 -6.10 27.96 14.57
CA LYS A 270 -5.87 29.15 15.40
C LYS A 270 -6.65 30.34 14.84
N VAL A 271 -7.15 31.19 15.74
CA VAL A 271 -7.98 32.36 15.38
C VAL A 271 -7.22 33.38 14.52
N ASP A 272 -5.90 33.39 14.61
CA ASP A 272 -4.95 34.19 13.81
C ASP A 272 -4.58 33.54 12.47
N ALA A 273 -5.19 32.40 12.10
CA ALA A 273 -4.98 31.80 10.79
C ALA A 273 -5.33 32.81 9.68
N ILE A 274 -4.42 32.98 8.73
CA ILE A 274 -4.57 33.84 7.54
C ILE A 274 -5.95 33.74 6.87
N PRO A 275 -6.53 32.54 6.63
CA PRO A 275 -7.88 32.44 6.05
C PRO A 275 -8.99 33.01 6.95
N ILE A 276 -8.90 32.85 8.27
CA ILE A 276 -9.87 33.40 9.24
C ILE A 276 -9.73 34.92 9.32
N LEU A 277 -8.50 35.44 9.37
CA LEU A 277 -8.24 36.87 9.36
C LEU A 277 -8.74 37.54 8.07
N ALA A 278 -8.49 36.92 6.92
CA ALA A 278 -8.97 37.39 5.63
C ALA A 278 -10.51 37.34 5.55
N ALA A 279 -11.15 36.28 6.05
CA ALA A 279 -12.60 36.18 6.11
C ALA A 279 -13.22 37.27 7.00
N LYS A 280 -12.67 37.51 8.19
CA LYS A 280 -13.08 38.61 9.08
C LYS A 280 -12.92 39.98 8.43
N ALA A 281 -11.80 40.23 7.76
CA ALA A 281 -11.57 41.49 7.05
C ALA A 281 -12.59 41.68 5.92
N LYS A 282 -12.85 40.64 5.13
CA LYS A 282 -13.88 40.67 4.07
C LYS A 282 -15.29 40.88 4.63
N GLN A 283 -15.63 40.23 5.74
CA GLN A 283 -16.91 40.44 6.42
C GLN A 283 -17.07 41.89 6.89
N LYS A 284 -16.00 42.50 7.41
CA LYS A 284 -16.00 43.91 7.80
C LYS A 284 -16.16 44.85 6.62
N ILE A 285 -15.50 44.57 5.48
CA ILE A 285 -15.60 45.35 4.24
C ILE A 285 -17.01 45.24 3.64
N ALA A 286 -17.61 44.06 3.65
CA ALA A 286 -18.96 43.81 3.14
C ALA A 286 -20.08 44.25 4.11
N SER A 287 -19.73 44.70 5.32
CA SER A 287 -20.72 45.10 6.32
C SER A 287 -21.29 46.48 5.99
N ASP A 288 -22.59 46.53 5.71
CA ASP A 288 -23.33 47.78 5.53
C ASP A 288 -23.21 48.72 6.72
N VAL A 289 -23.10 48.19 7.94
CA VAL A 289 -22.96 48.98 9.16
C VAL A 289 -21.62 49.72 9.17
N GLU A 290 -20.52 49.02 8.87
CA GLU A 290 -19.19 49.62 8.79
C GLU A 290 -19.08 50.57 7.59
N TYR A 291 -19.71 50.23 6.46
CA TYR A 291 -19.80 51.12 5.30
C TYR A 291 -20.49 52.44 5.65
N LYS A 292 -21.71 52.40 6.23
CA LYS A 292 -22.47 53.59 6.62
C LYS A 292 -21.73 54.41 7.68
N LYS A 293 -21.09 53.75 8.64
CA LYS A 293 -20.25 54.41 9.66
C LYS A 293 -19.05 55.12 9.04
N GLY A 294 -18.39 54.50 8.07
CA GLY A 294 -17.30 55.10 7.30
C GLY A 294 -17.79 56.28 6.45
N TYR A 295 -18.94 56.13 5.80
CA TYR A 295 -19.59 57.18 5.02
C TYR A 295 -19.91 58.41 5.87
N GLU A 296 -20.60 58.26 7.00
CA GLU A 296 -20.92 59.39 7.90
C GLU A 296 -19.65 60.04 8.48
N LYS A 297 -18.59 59.26 8.77
CA LYS A 297 -17.29 59.82 9.20
C LYS A 297 -16.56 60.62 8.13
N ASN A 298 -16.80 60.31 6.86
CA ASN A 298 -16.13 60.95 5.72
C ASN A 298 -17.02 62.01 5.05
N LYS A 299 -18.30 62.05 5.40
CA LYS A 299 -19.25 63.07 4.97
C LYS A 299 -18.77 64.44 5.42
N GLY A 300 -18.57 65.34 4.47
CA GLY A 300 -18.04 66.68 4.71
C GLY A 300 -16.50 66.77 4.80
N LYS A 301 -15.77 65.66 4.66
CA LYS A 301 -14.31 65.70 4.47
C LYS A 301 -14.00 65.86 2.99
N LEU A 302 -13.18 66.85 2.65
CA LEU A 302 -12.77 67.12 1.27
C LEU A 302 -11.85 65.98 0.81
N VAL A 303 -12.33 65.15 -0.13
CA VAL A 303 -11.48 64.14 -0.80
C VAL A 303 -10.82 64.87 -1.96
N GLY A 304 -9.70 65.52 -1.67
CA GLY A 304 -8.92 66.31 -2.60
C GLY A 304 -7.64 66.81 -1.94
N ALA A 305 -6.82 67.54 -2.70
CA ALA A 305 -5.63 68.19 -2.17
C ALA A 305 -6.00 69.31 -1.20
N MET A 306 -5.27 69.37 -0.06
CA MET A 306 -5.58 70.30 1.03
C MET A 306 -5.15 71.73 0.68
N SER A 307 -4.05 71.87 -0.06
CA SER A 307 -3.71 73.07 -0.79
C SER A 307 -3.56 72.76 -2.28
N VAL A 308 -3.58 73.81 -3.12
CA VAL A 308 -3.40 73.62 -4.56
C VAL A 308 -2.00 73.06 -4.89
N GLU A 309 -1.02 73.27 -4.00
CA GLU A 309 0.33 72.70 -4.14
C GLU A 309 0.41 71.19 -3.92
N ASP A 310 -0.58 70.60 -3.26
CA ASP A 310 -0.54 69.17 -2.89
C ASP A 310 -0.95 68.25 -4.06
N ASP A 311 -1.69 68.74 -5.07
CA ASP A 311 -2.04 67.95 -6.26
C ASP A 311 -1.20 68.37 -7.48
N PRO A 312 -0.28 67.51 -7.95
CA PRO A 312 0.56 67.83 -9.11
C PRO A 312 -0.24 68.08 -10.40
N ARG A 313 -1.47 67.55 -10.53
CA ARG A 313 -2.36 67.84 -11.67
C ARG A 313 -2.96 69.23 -11.58
N ILE A 314 -3.42 69.64 -10.41
CA ILE A 314 -3.98 70.99 -10.20
C ILE A 314 -2.87 72.04 -10.34
N LEU A 315 -1.68 71.77 -9.80
CA LEU A 315 -0.48 72.59 -10.02
C LEU A 315 -0.13 72.72 -11.51
N HIS A 316 -0.16 71.61 -12.25
CA HIS A 316 0.13 71.62 -13.68
C HIS A 316 -0.90 72.46 -14.44
N SER A 317 -2.19 72.29 -14.16
CA SER A 317 -3.26 73.09 -14.77
C SER A 317 -3.12 74.59 -14.49
N LEU A 318 -2.74 74.99 -13.27
CA LEU A 318 -2.43 76.38 -12.96
C LEU A 318 -1.23 76.92 -13.75
N LYS A 319 -0.17 76.11 -13.88
CA LYS A 319 1.03 76.51 -14.64
C LYS A 319 0.73 76.69 -16.12
N VAL A 320 -0.07 75.80 -16.71
CA VAL A 320 -0.53 75.92 -18.10
C VAL A 320 -1.41 77.15 -18.29
N GLY A 321 -2.34 77.43 -17.36
CA GLY A 321 -3.17 78.64 -17.42
C GLY A 321 -2.36 79.94 -17.35
N LYS A 322 -1.28 79.97 -16.56
CA LYS A 322 -0.35 81.12 -16.53
C LYS A 322 0.37 81.31 -17.87
N LEU A 323 0.78 80.22 -18.52
CA LEU A 323 1.42 80.26 -19.84
C LEU A 323 0.47 80.71 -20.97
N GLN A 324 -0.83 80.43 -20.83
CA GLN A 324 -1.86 80.81 -21.81
C GLN A 324 -2.37 82.25 -21.66
N SER A 325 -1.99 82.96 -20.59
CA SER A 325 -2.47 84.32 -20.34
C SER A 325 -1.63 85.35 -21.10
N ASP A 326 -2.20 85.95 -22.15
CA ASP A 326 -1.57 87.01 -22.94
C ASP A 326 -1.21 88.26 -22.12
N ARG A 327 -1.89 88.49 -20.98
CA ARG A 327 -1.57 89.58 -20.06
C ARG A 327 -0.26 89.33 -19.32
N LEU A 328 -0.08 88.12 -18.77
CA LEU A 328 1.13 87.71 -18.06
C LEU A 328 2.32 87.53 -19.01
N TYR A 329 2.07 87.17 -20.27
CA TYR A 329 3.10 87.05 -21.31
C TYR A 329 3.75 88.40 -21.70
N LYS A 330 3.06 89.52 -21.42
CA LYS A 330 3.49 90.88 -21.78
C LYS A 330 3.94 91.72 -20.57
N GLU A 331 3.97 91.13 -19.37
CA GLU A 331 4.62 91.76 -18.22
C GLU A 331 6.16 91.64 -18.40
N PRO A 332 6.92 92.75 -18.33
CA PRO A 332 8.36 92.79 -18.66
C PRO A 332 9.27 92.08 -17.66
#